data_AF-A0A8S3FDU8-F1
#
_entry.id   AF-A0A8S3FDU8-F1
#
_cell.length_a   1.000
_cell.length_b   1.000
_cell.length_c   1.000
_cell.angle_alpha   90.00
_cell.angle_beta   90.00
_cell.angle_gamma   90.00
#
_symmetry.space_group_name_H-M   'P 1'
#
loop_
_entity.id
_entity.type
_entity.pdbx_description
1 polymer ?
#
loop_
_entity_poly.entity_id
_entity_poly.type
_entity_poly.pdbx_seq_one_letter_code
_entity_poly.pdbx_strand_id
1 'polypeptide(L)'
;MRAPYTSLMGFMDVFISLTRNDDRKISQRDFLVRCRAAYIDSSVQLRTIDRFAQEYQSFEQAIGWYTRDSFVYRRANQALCSQNPDIIHKYRFLINDLMHHLDNLFETQKQNPPNEHNLTVYRRQGMAPERIKETEASYWTGVRIKFVLFSYP
;
A
#
# COMPACT_ATOMS: atom_id res chain seq x y z
N MET A 1 -2.11 -27.45 -3.31
CA MET A 1 -2.47 -26.45 -4.33
C MET A 1 -1.86 -25.12 -3.94
N ARG A 2 -0.95 -24.59 -4.77
CA ARG A 2 -0.19 -23.37 -4.47
C ARG A 2 -1.09 -22.18 -4.81
N ALA A 3 -1.36 -21.36 -3.81
CA ALA A 3 -2.15 -20.15 -3.89
C ALA A 3 -1.78 -19.25 -5.10
N PRO A 4 -2.73 -18.86 -5.97
CA PRO A 4 -2.47 -18.10 -7.20
C PRO A 4 -1.81 -16.72 -6.97
N TYR A 5 -1.90 -16.17 -5.76
CA TYR A 5 -1.34 -14.87 -5.36
C TYR A 5 0.17 -14.92 -5.06
N THR A 6 0.75 -16.10 -4.80
CA THR A 6 2.20 -16.22 -4.55
C THR A 6 3.05 -15.92 -5.78
N SER A 7 2.55 -16.22 -6.98
CA SER A 7 3.25 -15.92 -8.24
C SER A 7 3.21 -14.43 -8.59
N LEU A 8 2.08 -13.77 -8.31
CA LEU A 8 1.90 -12.35 -8.62
C LEU A 8 2.65 -11.46 -7.61
N MET A 9 2.64 -11.83 -6.32
CA MET A 9 3.38 -11.09 -5.29
C MET A 9 4.89 -11.16 -5.55
N GLY A 10 5.43 -12.33 -5.90
CA GLY A 10 6.83 -12.46 -6.31
C GLY A 10 7.18 -11.67 -7.58
N PHE A 11 6.26 -11.60 -8.57
CA PHE A 11 6.45 -10.75 -9.74
C PHE A 11 6.47 -9.26 -9.38
N MET A 12 5.56 -8.82 -8.50
CA MET A 12 5.53 -7.42 -8.04
C MET A 12 6.80 -7.05 -7.28
N ASP A 13 7.30 -7.92 -6.40
CA ASP A 13 8.55 -7.68 -5.66
C ASP A 13 9.75 -7.58 -6.61
N VAL A 14 9.83 -8.46 -7.61
CA VAL A 14 10.88 -8.40 -8.64
C VAL A 14 10.72 -7.14 -9.49
N PHE A 15 9.52 -6.81 -9.93
CA PHE A 15 9.24 -5.62 -10.75
C PHE A 15 9.57 -4.31 -10.02
N ILE A 16 9.19 -4.23 -8.74
CA ILE A 16 9.53 -3.08 -7.88
C ILE A 16 11.05 -3.02 -7.66
N SER A 17 11.71 -4.16 -7.43
CA SER A 17 13.16 -4.23 -7.26
C SER A 17 13.93 -3.82 -8.52
N LEU A 18 13.43 -4.18 -9.72
CA LEU A 18 14.02 -3.79 -11.00
C LEU A 18 13.85 -2.29 -11.30
N THR A 19 12.84 -1.64 -10.73
CA THR A 19 12.50 -0.24 -10.99
C THR A 19 13.03 0.71 -9.90
N ARG A 20 13.83 0.20 -8.94
CA ARG A 20 14.45 0.97 -7.84
C ARG A 20 15.40 2.08 -8.30
N ASN A 21 16.05 1.94 -9.46
CA ASN A 21 17.07 2.86 -9.95
C ASN A 21 16.55 3.97 -10.89
N ASP A 22 15.26 3.99 -11.18
CA ASP A 22 14.70 5.07 -11.99
C ASP A 22 14.64 6.39 -11.20
N ASP A 23 14.72 7.52 -11.90
CA ASP A 23 14.69 8.85 -11.29
C ASP A 23 13.46 9.06 -10.40
N ARG A 24 13.70 9.08 -9.07
CA ARG A 24 12.71 9.39 -8.02
C ARG A 24 11.95 10.68 -8.30
N LYS A 25 12.66 11.72 -8.78
CA LYS A 25 12.06 13.01 -9.11
C LYS A 25 11.08 12.92 -10.29
N ILE A 26 11.39 12.10 -11.30
CA ILE A 26 10.53 11.93 -12.47
C ILE A 26 9.24 11.20 -12.07
N SER A 27 9.36 10.10 -11.34
CA SER A 27 8.18 9.36 -10.83
C SER A 27 7.31 10.19 -9.90
N GLN A 28 7.90 10.96 -8.99
CA GLN A 28 7.17 11.87 -8.12
C GLN A 28 6.41 12.92 -8.94
N ARG A 29 7.03 13.50 -9.97
CA ARG A 29 6.39 14.47 -10.85
C ARG A 29 5.21 13.83 -11.60
N ASP A 30 5.39 12.65 -12.17
CA ASP A 30 4.34 11.96 -12.93
C ASP A 30 3.14 11.59 -12.04
N PHE A 31 3.41 11.17 -10.81
CA PHE A 31 2.38 10.94 -9.79
C PHE A 31 1.60 12.22 -9.47
N LEU A 32 2.29 13.34 -9.24
CA LEU A 32 1.66 14.63 -8.94
C LEU A 32 0.78 15.11 -10.10
N VAL A 33 1.27 15.02 -11.34
CA VAL A 33 0.51 15.40 -12.54
C VAL A 33 -0.78 14.59 -12.63
N ARG A 34 -0.71 13.27 -12.43
CA ARG A 34 -1.90 12.40 -12.45
C ARG A 34 -2.87 12.71 -11.31
N CYS A 35 -2.36 12.98 -10.11
CA CYS A 35 -3.19 13.34 -8.97
C CYS A 35 -3.91 14.67 -9.23
N ARG A 36 -3.23 15.68 -9.76
CA ARG A 36 -3.85 16.98 -10.10
C ARG A 36 -4.94 16.81 -11.15
N ALA A 37 -4.67 16.06 -12.23
CA ALA A 37 -5.67 15.78 -13.26
C ALA A 37 -6.91 15.10 -12.69
N ALA A 38 -6.73 14.19 -11.74
CA ALA A 38 -7.81 13.41 -11.16
C ALA A 38 -8.53 14.08 -9.98
N TYR A 39 -8.11 15.29 -9.58
CA TYR A 39 -8.74 16.12 -8.53
C TYR A 39 -8.95 17.57 -8.98
N ILE A 40 -9.06 17.79 -10.30
CA ILE A 40 -9.16 19.14 -10.89
C ILE A 40 -10.32 19.97 -10.31
N ASP A 41 -11.45 19.30 -10.00
CA ASP A 41 -12.65 19.95 -9.47
C ASP A 41 -12.61 20.20 -7.96
N SER A 42 -11.57 19.74 -7.26
CA SER A 42 -11.49 19.76 -5.81
C SER A 42 -10.32 20.61 -5.31
N SER A 43 -10.58 21.90 -5.08
CA SER A 43 -9.61 22.88 -4.55
C SER A 43 -8.95 22.47 -3.23
N VAL A 44 -9.66 21.72 -2.37
CA VAL A 44 -9.12 21.18 -1.10
C VAL A 44 -8.03 20.14 -1.37
N GLN A 45 -8.28 19.23 -2.30
CA GLN A 45 -7.33 18.18 -2.68
C GLN A 45 -6.13 18.77 -3.43
N LEU A 46 -6.34 19.75 -4.32
CA LEU A 46 -5.25 20.46 -4.99
C LEU A 46 -4.29 21.12 -3.99
N ARG A 47 -4.82 21.83 -2.97
CA ARG A 47 -3.99 22.39 -1.89
C ARG A 47 -3.21 21.32 -1.12
N THR A 48 -3.82 20.16 -0.90
CA THR A 48 -3.17 19.03 -0.23
C THR A 48 -2.06 18.43 -1.09
N ILE A 49 -2.24 18.38 -2.42
CA ILE A 49 -1.25 17.94 -3.39
C ILE A 49 -0.07 18.91 -3.43
N ASP A 50 -0.33 20.22 -3.39
CA ASP A 50 0.72 21.25 -3.36
C ASP A 50 1.54 21.16 -2.07
N ARG A 51 0.86 20.98 -0.93
CA ARG A 51 1.53 20.74 0.36
C ARG A 51 2.40 19.48 0.30
N PHE A 52 1.88 18.40 -0.26
CA PHE A 52 2.67 17.17 -0.45
C PHE A 52 3.89 17.42 -1.33
N ALA A 53 3.76 18.14 -2.44
CA ALA A 53 4.89 18.43 -3.33
C ALA A 53 6.01 19.24 -2.66
N GLN A 54 5.66 20.12 -1.71
CA GLN A 54 6.62 20.92 -0.96
C GLN A 54 7.22 20.18 0.23
N GLU A 55 6.39 19.49 1.02
CA GLU A 55 6.80 18.87 2.28
C GLU A 55 7.43 17.48 2.10
N TYR A 56 7.07 16.75 1.04
CA TYR A 56 7.55 15.38 0.79
C TYR A 56 8.98 15.38 0.24
N GLN A 57 9.95 15.36 1.15
CA GLN A 57 11.38 15.42 0.84
C GLN A 57 12.12 14.13 1.20
N SER A 58 11.63 13.35 2.17
CA SER A 58 12.30 12.14 2.65
C SER A 58 11.38 10.92 2.70
N PHE A 59 11.98 9.72 2.62
CA PHE A 59 11.27 8.44 2.70
C PHE A 59 10.56 8.25 4.05
N GLU A 60 11.09 8.84 5.12
CA GLU A 60 10.51 8.75 6.48
C GLU A 60 9.11 9.37 6.57
N GLN A 61 8.80 10.32 5.70
CA GLN A 61 7.50 11.00 5.68
C GLN A 61 6.41 10.17 4.97
N ALA A 62 6.78 9.11 4.24
CA ALA A 62 5.86 8.30 3.43
C ALA A 62 4.72 7.69 4.26
N ILE A 63 5.04 7.10 5.41
CA ILE A 63 4.03 6.54 6.31
C ILE A 63 3.09 7.61 6.84
N GLY A 64 3.61 8.78 7.21
CA GLY A 64 2.78 9.89 7.68
C GLY A 64 1.77 10.33 6.63
N TRP A 65 2.18 10.42 5.37
CA TRP A 65 1.29 10.77 4.27
C TRP A 65 0.30 9.67 3.90
N TYR A 66 0.72 8.41 4.01
CA TYR A 66 -0.12 7.25 3.73
C TYR A 66 -1.15 6.95 4.83
N THR A 67 -0.84 7.25 6.10
CA THR A 67 -1.76 7.01 7.23
C THR A 67 -2.74 8.16 7.46
N ARG A 68 -2.42 9.37 7.01
CA ARG A 68 -3.36 10.49 6.96
C ARG A 68 -4.48 10.20 5.96
N ASP A 69 -5.70 10.61 6.27
CA ASP A 69 -6.80 10.62 5.29
C ASP A 69 -6.50 11.66 4.21
N SER A 70 -5.79 11.22 3.19
CA SER A 70 -5.27 12.07 2.13
C SER A 70 -5.40 11.39 0.76
N PHE A 71 -5.17 12.16 -0.29
CA PHE A 71 -5.11 11.61 -1.64
C PHE A 71 -4.07 10.49 -1.79
N VAL A 72 -2.99 10.52 -0.99
CA VAL A 72 -1.89 9.55 -1.04
C VAL A 72 -2.40 8.15 -0.71
N TYR A 73 -3.09 7.99 0.42
CA TYR A 73 -3.71 6.72 0.82
C TYR A 73 -4.62 6.16 -0.28
N ARG A 74 -5.54 6.98 -0.78
CA ARG A 74 -6.54 6.56 -1.77
C ARG A 74 -5.92 6.18 -3.10
N ARG A 75 -4.99 6.99 -3.60
CA ARG A 75 -4.33 6.78 -4.89
C ARG A 75 -3.37 5.60 -4.84
N ALA A 76 -2.59 5.46 -3.76
CA ALA A 76 -1.71 4.32 -3.57
C ALA A 76 -2.49 3.00 -3.49
N ASN A 77 -3.55 2.94 -2.68
CA ASN A 77 -4.39 1.73 -2.60
C ASN A 77 -5.06 1.42 -3.92
N GLN A 78 -5.57 2.43 -4.63
CA GLN A 78 -6.16 2.22 -5.95
C GLN A 78 -5.14 1.65 -6.94
N ALA A 79 -3.91 2.17 -6.96
CA ALA A 79 -2.83 1.69 -7.82
C ALA A 79 -2.47 0.23 -7.50
N LEU A 80 -2.26 -0.09 -6.22
CA LEU A 80 -1.93 -1.45 -5.77
C LEU A 80 -3.06 -2.44 -6.08
N CYS A 81 -4.32 -2.05 -5.87
CA CYS A 81 -5.48 -2.88 -6.20
C CYS A 81 -5.67 -3.07 -7.71
N SER A 82 -5.22 -2.13 -8.55
CA SER A 82 -5.35 -2.23 -10.01
C SER A 82 -4.45 -3.31 -10.62
N GLN A 83 -3.38 -3.72 -9.92
CA GLN A 83 -2.35 -4.64 -10.41
C GLN A 83 -1.76 -4.28 -11.79
N ASN A 84 -1.94 -3.03 -12.23
CA ASN A 84 -1.47 -2.56 -13.52
C ASN A 84 0.00 -2.11 -13.38
N PRO A 85 0.95 -2.76 -14.08
CA PRO A 85 2.37 -2.47 -13.94
C PRO A 85 2.72 -1.04 -14.34
N ASP A 86 2.03 -0.43 -15.31
CA ASP A 86 2.28 0.96 -15.72
C ASP A 86 1.87 1.96 -14.63
N ILE A 87 0.78 1.66 -13.92
CA ILE A 87 0.33 2.49 -12.81
C ILE A 87 1.27 2.30 -11.62
N ILE A 88 1.62 1.07 -11.29
CA ILE A 88 2.53 0.74 -10.19
C ILE A 88 3.90 1.38 -10.43
N HIS A 89 4.42 1.30 -11.66
CA HIS A 89 5.67 1.96 -12.05
C HIS A 89 5.64 3.46 -11.80
N LYS A 90 4.56 4.15 -12.15
CA LYS A 90 4.42 5.60 -11.89
C LYS A 90 4.37 5.94 -10.39
N TYR A 91 3.96 4.99 -9.57
CA TYR A 91 3.80 5.13 -8.12
C TYR A 91 5.00 4.54 -7.35
N ARG A 92 6.01 4.02 -8.08
CA ARG A 92 7.14 3.28 -7.52
C ARG A 92 7.91 4.04 -6.44
N PHE A 93 8.07 5.36 -6.54
CA PHE A 93 8.79 6.14 -5.52
C PHE A 93 8.11 6.02 -4.14
N LEU A 94 6.78 6.16 -4.11
CA LEU A 94 5.99 6.08 -2.90
C LEU A 94 5.94 4.64 -2.38
N ILE A 95 5.77 3.67 -3.27
CA ILE A 95 5.74 2.25 -2.91
C ILE A 95 7.09 1.82 -2.32
N ASN A 96 8.20 2.21 -2.95
CA ASN A 96 9.55 1.96 -2.45
C ASN A 96 9.78 2.59 -1.08
N ASP A 97 9.38 3.85 -0.91
CA ASP A 97 9.53 4.53 0.39
C ASP A 97 8.71 3.83 1.49
N LEU A 98 7.48 3.39 1.17
CA LEU A 98 6.64 2.62 2.09
C LEU A 98 7.25 1.26 2.42
N MET A 99 7.74 0.53 1.42
CA MET A 99 8.39 -0.78 1.62
C MET A 99 9.64 -0.65 2.47
N HIS A 100 10.52 0.32 2.18
CA HIS A 100 11.71 0.56 3.00
C HIS A 100 11.36 0.84 4.46
N HIS A 101 10.29 1.60 4.71
CA HIS A 101 9.86 1.85 6.07
C HIS A 101 9.30 0.58 6.75
N LEU A 102 8.52 -0.23 6.02
CA LEU A 102 8.00 -1.50 6.53
C LEU A 102 9.11 -2.52 6.82
N ASP A 103 10.11 -2.63 5.95
CA ASP A 103 11.28 -3.49 6.13
C ASP A 103 12.06 -3.08 7.38
N ASN A 104 12.29 -1.78 7.58
CA ASN A 104 12.95 -1.26 8.78
C ASN A 104 12.17 -1.58 10.07
N LEU A 105 10.84 -1.43 10.04
CA LEU A 105 9.99 -1.79 11.17
C LEU A 105 10.00 -3.29 11.43
N PHE A 106 9.97 -4.11 10.38
CA PHE A 106 10.01 -5.55 10.47
C PHE A 106 11.34 -6.05 11.05
N GLU A 107 12.46 -5.54 10.58
CA GLU A 107 13.79 -5.88 11.13
C GLU A 107 13.91 -5.44 12.60
N THR A 108 13.38 -4.27 12.97
CA THR A 108 13.34 -3.81 14.36
C THR A 108 12.50 -4.75 15.24
N GLN A 109 11.34 -5.19 14.75
CA GLN A 109 10.47 -6.14 15.45
C GLN A 109 11.08 -7.54 15.54
N LYS A 110 11.89 -7.95 14.56
CA LYS A 110 12.61 -9.23 14.57
C LYS A 110 13.77 -9.24 15.58
N GLN A 111 14.44 -8.10 15.78
CA GLN A 111 15.52 -7.95 16.75
C GLN A 111 15.01 -7.90 18.20
N ASN A 112 13.79 -7.42 18.42
CA ASN A 112 13.09 -7.44 19.71
C ASN A 112 11.73 -8.10 19.53
N PRO A 113 11.65 -9.44 19.38
CA PRO A 113 10.39 -10.10 19.15
C PRO A 113 9.46 -9.82 20.34
N PRO A 114 8.32 -9.13 20.16
CA PRO A 114 7.24 -9.29 21.12
C PRO A 114 6.95 -10.79 21.14
N ASN A 115 7.05 -11.42 22.32
CA ASN A 115 6.85 -12.85 22.59
C ASN A 115 6.10 -13.57 21.46
N GLU A 116 6.60 -14.70 20.96
CA GLU A 116 6.02 -15.59 19.93
C GLU A 116 4.48 -15.68 19.93
N HIS A 117 3.82 -14.63 19.48
CA HIS A 117 2.39 -14.48 19.61
C HIS A 117 1.88 -14.14 18.23
N ASN A 118 1.14 -15.10 17.68
CA ASN A 118 0.33 -14.93 16.48
C ASN A 118 -0.33 -13.55 16.50
N LEU A 119 0.13 -12.63 15.66
CA LEU A 119 -0.49 -11.31 15.55
C LEU A 119 -1.87 -11.51 14.90
N THR A 120 -2.90 -11.38 15.72
CA THR A 120 -4.28 -11.39 15.24
C THR A 120 -4.71 -9.95 15.01
N VAL A 121 -4.95 -9.60 13.74
CA VAL A 121 -5.45 -8.28 13.36
C VAL A 121 -6.87 -8.38 12.86
N TYR A 122 -7.66 -7.33 13.11
CA TYR A 122 -9.04 -7.25 12.64
C TYR A 122 -9.14 -6.19 11.55
N ARG A 123 -9.71 -6.57 10.39
CA ARG A 123 -10.02 -5.63 9.31
C ARG A 123 -11.49 -5.75 8.95
N ARG A 124 -12.21 -4.63 9.02
CA ARG A 124 -13.58 -4.56 8.50
C ARG A 124 -13.53 -4.67 6.98
N GLN A 125 -14.21 -5.65 6.41
CA GLN A 125 -14.33 -5.83 4.97
C GLN A 125 -15.77 -6.14 4.61
N GLY A 126 -16.36 -5.34 3.71
CA GLY A 126 -17.62 -5.71 3.07
C GLY A 126 -17.34 -6.83 2.08
N MET A 127 -17.84 -8.03 2.34
CA MET A 127 -17.75 -9.17 1.43
C MET A 127 -19.12 -9.82 1.27
N ALA A 128 -19.41 -10.32 0.06
CA ALA A 128 -20.49 -11.25 -0.15
C ALA A 128 -20.21 -12.57 0.61
N PRO A 129 -21.22 -13.20 1.24
CA PRO A 129 -21.02 -14.32 2.15
C PRO A 129 -20.33 -15.55 1.51
N GLU A 130 -20.45 -15.71 0.19
CA GLU A 130 -19.85 -16.81 -0.57
C GLU A 130 -18.31 -16.75 -0.59
N ARG A 131 -17.72 -15.55 -0.65
CA ARG A 131 -16.26 -15.34 -0.73
C ARG A 131 -15.53 -15.56 0.59
N ILE A 132 -16.26 -15.62 1.70
CA ILE A 132 -15.69 -15.81 3.05
C ILE A 132 -15.09 -17.21 3.17
N LYS A 133 -15.82 -18.23 2.69
CA LYS A 133 -15.43 -19.64 2.78
C LYS A 133 -14.13 -19.95 2.01
N GLU A 134 -13.91 -19.27 0.90
CA GLU A 134 -12.68 -19.41 0.10
C GLU A 134 -11.47 -18.73 0.75
N THR A 135 -11.70 -17.63 1.48
CA THR A 135 -10.63 -16.85 2.13
C THR A 135 -10.10 -17.56 3.38
N GLU A 136 -10.94 -18.34 4.06
CA GLU A 136 -10.56 -19.21 5.18
C GLU A 136 -9.68 -20.41 4.75
N ALA A 137 -9.53 -20.69 3.46
CA ALA A 137 -8.66 -21.78 2.98
C ALA A 137 -7.23 -21.31 2.64
N SER A 138 -6.99 -19.99 2.62
CA SER A 138 -5.80 -19.35 2.03
C SER A 138 -4.64 -19.08 3.01
N TYR A 139 -4.70 -19.54 4.25
CA TYR A 139 -3.78 -19.11 5.31
C TYR A 139 -2.32 -19.49 5.05
N TRP A 140 -1.45 -18.49 4.91
CA TRP A 140 0.00 -18.64 5.05
C TRP A 140 0.52 -17.91 6.29
N THR A 141 1.65 -18.42 6.78
CA THR A 141 2.34 -18.20 8.05
C THR A 141 2.70 -16.75 8.37
N GLY A 142 2.36 -16.31 9.59
CA GLY A 142 2.93 -15.12 10.24
C GLY A 142 1.92 -14.07 10.70
N VAL A 143 0.79 -13.89 10.00
CA VAL A 143 -0.23 -12.89 10.36
C VAL A 143 -1.62 -13.49 10.18
N ARG A 144 -2.41 -13.56 11.27
CA ARG A 144 -3.81 -14.00 11.20
C ARG A 144 -4.70 -12.77 11.06
N ILE A 145 -5.13 -12.46 9.83
CA ILE A 145 -6.14 -11.44 9.59
C ILE A 145 -7.53 -12.07 9.80
N LYS A 146 -8.24 -11.65 10.85
CA LYS A 146 -9.65 -12.02 11.06
C LYS A 146 -10.55 -10.91 10.51
N PHE A 147 -11.48 -11.28 9.64
CA PHE A 147 -12.50 -10.36 9.13
C PHE A 147 -13.69 -10.36 10.10
N VAL A 148 -14.11 -9.17 10.56
CA VAL A 148 -15.30 -9.01 11.41
C VAL A 148 -16.40 -8.39 10.57
N LEU A 149 -17.51 -9.11 10.42
CA LEU A 149 -18.73 -8.62 9.77
C LEU A 149 -19.68 -8.07 10.83
N PHE A 150 -20.29 -6.93 10.52
CA PHE A 150 -21.49 -6.47 11.21
C PHE A 150 -22.59 -6.29 10.16
N SER A 151 -23.70 -7.00 10.33
CA SER A 151 -24.96 -6.63 9.67
C SER A 151 -25.34 -5.24 10.16
N TYR A 152 -25.61 -4.33 9.24
CA TYR A 152 -26.44 -3.19 9.55
C TYR A 152 -27.92 -3.62 9.48
N PRO A 153 -28.78 -3.11 10.38
CA PRO A 153 -30.22 -3.31 10.32
C PRO A 153 -30.84 -2.67 9.08
#